data_AF-A0AAQ2Y1H5-F1
#
_entry.id   AF-A0AAQ2Y1H5-F1
#
_cell.length_a   1.000
_cell.length_b   1.000
_cell.length_c   1.000
_cell.angle_alpha   90.00
_cell.angle_beta   90.00
_cell.angle_gamma   90.00
#
_symmetry.space_group_name_H-M   'P 1'
#
loop_
_entity.id
_entity.type
_entity.pdbx_description
1 polymer ?
#
loop_
_entity_poly.entity_id
_entity_poly.type
_entity_poly.pdbx_seq_one_letter_code
_entity_poly.pdbx_strand_id
1 'polypeptide(L)'
;MKYRSKWEICFNAYKRDCTRIVIFKESLKFISFKFKVLIFGSIILFGVFLTLAMFAAFDDNRNMYYIYLVAFLIFEASSLISVFKAQSKYTKEEYSDYELSQAPPEDYKDQKARYLKFRRALRLNDIQQSHISDILEILDSRIAVCENSGVSVQKIVGFSVTFAMSILIATMKNLNIQTIAQIGVVGISLIAFLYILHKLTPNTREQLYELKYFLTMFSYEEREKSL
;
A
#
# COMPACT_ATOMS: atom_id res chain seq x y z
N MET A 1 14.83 -0.50 31.72
CA MET A 1 13.88 -0.08 30.67
C MET A 1 14.38 1.22 30.06
N LYS A 2 14.59 1.29 28.73
CA LYS A 2 14.94 2.58 28.07
C LYS A 2 13.73 3.52 28.22
N TYR A 3 13.93 4.70 28.81
CA TYR A 3 12.92 5.76 28.82
C TYR A 3 12.62 6.13 27.36
N ARG A 4 11.49 5.65 26.84
CA ARG A 4 11.02 6.02 25.50
C ARG A 4 10.06 7.18 25.66
N SER A 5 10.24 8.20 24.83
CA SER A 5 9.30 9.33 24.78
C SER A 5 7.90 8.82 24.42
N LYS A 6 6.85 9.40 25.02
CA LYS A 6 5.44 9.08 24.70
C LYS A 6 5.14 9.34 23.22
N TRP A 7 5.75 10.37 22.64
CA TRP A 7 5.75 10.60 21.18
C TRP A 7 6.33 9.41 20.41
N GLU A 8 7.49 8.90 20.84
CA GLU A 8 8.16 7.77 20.19
C GLU A 8 7.32 6.49 20.28
N ILE A 9 6.61 6.28 21.40
CA ILE A 9 5.69 5.16 21.58
C ILE A 9 4.51 5.26 20.61
N CYS A 10 3.82 6.40 20.54
CA CYS A 10 2.70 6.61 19.63
C CYS A 10 3.13 6.48 18.16
N PHE A 11 4.25 7.10 17.81
CA PHE A 11 4.77 7.06 16.44
C PHE A 11 5.19 5.64 16.03
N ASN A 12 5.84 4.88 16.93
CA ASN A 12 6.23 3.50 16.65
C ASN A 12 5.04 2.56 16.61
N ALA A 13 4.05 2.71 17.51
CA ALA A 13 2.83 1.92 17.50
C ALA A 13 2.13 2.02 16.14
N TYR A 14 2.04 3.23 15.57
CA TYR A 14 1.48 3.41 14.25
C TYR A 14 2.39 2.90 13.13
N LYS A 15 3.63 3.40 13.04
CA LYS A 15 4.52 3.14 11.90
C LYS A 15 4.99 1.69 11.81
N ARG A 16 5.22 1.06 12.95
CA ARG A 16 5.78 -0.30 13.03
C ARG A 16 4.72 -1.39 13.06
N ASP A 17 3.57 -1.11 13.66
CA ASP A 17 2.61 -2.17 13.97
C ASP A 17 1.27 -2.00 13.24
N CYS A 18 0.90 -0.78 12.82
CA CYS A 18 -0.44 -0.48 12.28
C CYS A 18 -0.47 -0.03 10.82
N THR A 19 0.66 -0.06 10.11
CA THR A 19 0.67 0.29 8.67
C THR A 19 0.06 -0.83 7.82
N ARG A 20 -0.45 -0.49 6.64
CA ARG A 20 -1.06 -1.45 5.70
C ARG A 20 -0.10 -2.58 5.30
N ILE A 21 1.18 -2.29 5.16
CA ILE A 21 2.23 -3.29 4.88
C ILE A 21 2.34 -4.30 6.01
N VAL A 22 2.25 -3.83 7.26
CA VAL A 22 2.37 -4.70 8.44
C VAL A 22 1.15 -5.61 8.56
N ILE A 23 -0.06 -5.08 8.36
CA ILE A 23 -1.28 -5.90 8.27
C ILE A 23 -1.16 -6.92 7.13
N PHE A 24 -0.68 -6.50 5.96
CA PHE A 24 -0.46 -7.44 4.86
C PHE A 24 0.55 -8.54 5.26
N LYS A 25 1.67 -8.19 5.87
CA LYS A 25 2.68 -9.16 6.32
C LYS A 25 2.13 -10.12 7.39
N GLU A 26 1.28 -9.65 8.28
CA GLU A 26 0.61 -10.47 9.30
C GLU A 26 -0.46 -11.37 8.69
N SER A 27 -1.27 -10.85 7.77
CA SER A 27 -2.24 -11.65 7.01
C SER A 27 -1.53 -12.80 6.28
N LEU A 28 -0.35 -12.53 5.69
CA LEU A 28 0.45 -13.58 5.07
C LEU A 28 0.85 -14.64 6.10
N LYS A 29 1.23 -14.29 7.33
CA LYS A 29 1.59 -15.29 8.35
C LYS A 29 0.43 -16.22 8.70
N PHE A 30 -0.78 -15.66 8.85
CA PHE A 30 -2.00 -16.39 9.21
C PHE A 30 -2.49 -17.38 8.16
N ILE A 31 -2.12 -17.16 6.91
CA ILE A 31 -2.62 -17.94 5.79
C ILE A 31 -1.85 -19.24 5.60
N SER A 32 -2.57 -20.28 5.16
CA SER A 32 -2.01 -21.60 4.89
C SER A 32 -0.88 -21.56 3.86
N PHE A 33 0.09 -22.45 4.01
CA PHE A 33 1.23 -22.54 3.10
C PHE A 33 0.81 -22.71 1.63
N LYS A 34 -0.25 -23.49 1.38
CA LYS A 34 -0.83 -23.69 0.04
C LYS A 34 -1.24 -22.37 -0.61
N PHE A 35 -1.86 -21.47 0.15
CA PHE A 35 -2.34 -20.19 -0.38
C PHE A 35 -1.19 -19.18 -0.53
N LYS A 36 -0.13 -19.25 0.29
CA LYS A 36 1.13 -18.52 0.04
C LYS A 36 1.73 -18.91 -1.30
N VAL A 37 1.85 -20.21 -1.57
CA VAL A 37 2.38 -20.73 -2.83
C VAL A 37 1.54 -20.26 -4.02
N LEU A 38 0.21 -20.19 -3.89
CA LEU A 38 -0.65 -19.62 -4.94
C LEU A 38 -0.38 -18.14 -5.19
N ILE A 39 -0.24 -17.31 -4.15
CA ILE A 39 0.09 -15.89 -4.31
C ILE A 39 1.45 -15.74 -4.98
N PHE A 40 2.50 -16.36 -4.45
CA PHE A 40 3.85 -16.25 -5.02
C PHE A 40 3.92 -16.82 -6.44
N GLY A 41 3.27 -17.96 -6.69
CA GLY A 41 3.16 -18.56 -8.00
C GLY A 41 2.48 -17.63 -9.00
N SER A 42 1.38 -16.97 -8.61
CA SER A 42 0.69 -16.00 -9.48
C SER A 42 1.56 -14.80 -9.83
N ILE A 43 2.35 -14.29 -8.89
CA ILE A 43 3.27 -13.14 -9.12
C ILE A 43 4.43 -13.55 -10.04
N ILE A 44 4.98 -14.75 -9.85
CA ILE A 44 6.05 -15.26 -10.72
C ILE A 44 5.52 -15.46 -12.14
N LEU A 45 4.36 -16.09 -12.28
CA LEU A 45 3.72 -16.30 -13.59
C LEU A 45 3.35 -14.98 -14.26
N PHE A 46 2.88 -13.99 -13.50
CA PHE A 46 2.69 -12.63 -13.99
C PHE A 46 3.97 -12.06 -14.62
N GLY A 47 5.12 -12.18 -13.93
CA GLY A 47 6.40 -11.72 -14.46
C GLY A 47 6.86 -12.48 -15.70
N VAL A 48 6.64 -13.80 -15.74
CA VAL A 48 6.98 -14.65 -16.90
C VAL A 48 6.11 -14.30 -18.11
N PHE A 49 4.80 -14.17 -17.95
CA PHE A 49 3.92 -13.83 -19.06
C PHE A 49 4.08 -12.38 -19.52
N LEU A 50 4.48 -11.46 -18.63
CA LEU A 50 4.88 -10.11 -19.00
C LEU A 50 6.08 -10.13 -19.96
N THR A 51 7.15 -10.86 -19.62
CA THR A 51 8.35 -10.93 -20.47
C THR A 51 8.07 -11.65 -21.79
N LEU A 52 7.29 -12.73 -21.77
CA LEU A 52 6.87 -13.45 -22.97
C LEU A 52 5.97 -12.60 -23.89
N ALA A 53 5.02 -11.84 -23.34
CA ALA A 53 4.19 -10.93 -24.11
C ALA A 53 5.03 -9.82 -24.76
N MET A 54 5.99 -9.26 -24.03
CA MET A 54 6.92 -8.28 -24.58
C MET A 54 7.79 -8.88 -25.70
N PHE A 55 8.33 -10.08 -25.52
CA PHE A 55 9.13 -10.75 -26.54
C PHE A 55 8.30 -11.06 -27.81
N ALA A 56 7.08 -11.59 -27.64
CA ALA A 56 6.18 -11.88 -28.75
C ALA A 56 5.73 -10.62 -29.51
N ALA A 57 5.69 -9.45 -28.85
CA ALA A 57 5.42 -8.17 -29.50
C ALA A 57 6.57 -7.72 -30.43
N PHE A 58 7.81 -8.10 -30.13
CA PHE A 58 8.97 -7.80 -30.98
C PHE A 58 9.16 -8.83 -32.11
N ASP A 59 8.76 -10.09 -31.90
CA ASP A 59 8.88 -11.19 -32.88
C ASP A 59 7.71 -11.26 -33.88
N ASP A 60 6.76 -10.30 -33.81
CA ASP A 60 5.51 -10.22 -34.60
C ASP A 60 4.63 -11.49 -34.58
N ASN A 61 4.85 -12.38 -33.61
CA ASN A 61 4.06 -13.60 -33.43
C ASN A 61 2.74 -13.30 -32.69
N ARG A 62 1.76 -12.82 -33.45
CA ARG A 62 0.48 -12.30 -32.95
C ARG A 62 -0.32 -13.28 -32.10
N ASN A 63 -0.39 -14.54 -32.51
CA ASN A 63 -1.18 -15.55 -31.79
C ASN A 63 -0.58 -15.80 -30.40
N MET A 64 0.74 -15.92 -30.32
CA MET A 64 1.44 -16.07 -29.05
C MET A 64 1.30 -14.82 -28.18
N TYR A 65 1.39 -13.62 -28.76
CA TYR A 65 1.17 -12.37 -28.04
C TYR A 65 -0.19 -12.34 -27.34
N TYR A 66 -1.29 -12.67 -28.03
CA TYR A 66 -2.62 -12.64 -27.41
C TYR A 66 -2.78 -13.71 -26.33
N ILE A 67 -2.22 -14.90 -26.53
CA ILE A 67 -2.23 -15.96 -25.51
C ILE A 67 -1.49 -15.50 -24.25
N TYR A 68 -0.30 -14.93 -24.41
CA TYR A 68 0.50 -14.43 -23.30
C TYR A 68 -0.14 -13.21 -22.62
N LEU A 69 -0.76 -12.31 -23.38
CA LEU A 69 -1.48 -11.16 -22.83
C LEU A 69 -2.68 -11.60 -21.98
N VAL A 70 -3.48 -12.55 -22.45
CA VAL A 70 -4.63 -13.06 -21.69
C VAL A 70 -4.14 -13.77 -20.43
N ALA A 71 -3.10 -14.60 -20.53
CA ALA A 71 -2.50 -15.26 -19.36
C ALA A 71 -1.98 -14.22 -18.35
N PHE A 72 -1.27 -13.19 -18.83
CA PHE A 72 -0.77 -12.07 -18.04
C PHE A 72 -1.91 -11.38 -17.25
N LEU A 73 -3.01 -11.02 -17.92
CA LEU A 73 -4.16 -10.37 -17.28
C LEU A 73 -4.84 -11.27 -16.23
N ILE A 74 -4.94 -12.57 -16.50
CA ILE A 74 -5.49 -13.55 -15.54
C ILE A 74 -4.61 -13.61 -14.29
N PHE A 75 -3.29 -13.68 -14.45
CA PHE A 75 -2.36 -13.72 -13.31
C PHE A 75 -2.33 -12.40 -12.56
N GLU A 76 -2.41 -11.27 -13.25
CA GLU A 76 -2.58 -9.94 -12.65
C GLU A 76 -3.81 -9.90 -11.73
N ALA A 77 -4.99 -10.21 -12.27
CA ALA A 77 -6.24 -10.17 -11.52
C ALA A 77 -6.25 -11.19 -10.36
N SER A 78 -5.79 -12.43 -10.61
CA SER A 78 -5.77 -13.47 -9.59
C SER A 78 -4.83 -13.13 -8.42
N SER A 79 -3.69 -12.49 -8.69
CA SER A 79 -2.74 -12.07 -7.66
C SER A 79 -3.35 -11.00 -6.76
N LEU A 80 -4.03 -9.99 -7.35
CA LEU A 80 -4.73 -8.93 -6.60
C LEU A 80 -5.87 -9.50 -5.76
N ILE A 81 -6.73 -10.34 -6.34
CA ILE A 81 -7.85 -10.96 -5.63
C ILE A 81 -7.34 -11.80 -4.45
N SER A 82 -6.27 -12.57 -4.64
CA SER A 82 -5.70 -13.40 -3.59
C SER A 82 -5.14 -12.56 -2.44
N VAL A 83 -4.50 -11.42 -2.74
CA VAL A 83 -4.02 -10.45 -1.76
C VAL A 83 -5.17 -9.81 -0.97
N PHE A 84 -6.24 -9.37 -1.63
CA PHE A 84 -7.40 -8.80 -0.92
C PHE A 84 -8.14 -9.83 -0.08
N LYS A 85 -8.28 -11.07 -0.59
CA LYS A 85 -8.91 -12.17 0.16
C LYS A 85 -8.08 -12.57 1.38
N ALA A 86 -6.76 -12.54 1.26
CA ALA A 86 -5.84 -12.75 2.37
C ALA A 86 -6.05 -11.74 3.51
N GLN A 87 -6.14 -10.45 3.17
CA GLN A 87 -6.37 -9.38 4.14
C GLN A 87 -7.76 -9.49 4.79
N SER A 88 -8.81 -9.71 3.99
CA SER A 88 -10.18 -9.84 4.52
C SER A 88 -10.32 -11.02 5.48
N LYS A 89 -9.66 -12.16 5.18
CA LYS A 89 -9.69 -13.33 6.07
C LYS A 89 -9.03 -13.04 7.42
N TYR A 90 -7.86 -12.39 7.41
CA TYR A 90 -7.17 -11.99 8.63
C TYR A 90 -8.03 -11.08 9.51
N THR A 91 -8.64 -10.03 8.93
CA THR A 91 -9.46 -9.08 9.68
C THR A 91 -10.65 -9.75 10.38
N LYS A 92 -11.30 -10.73 9.74
CA LYS A 92 -12.45 -11.46 10.29
C LYS A 92 -12.08 -12.49 11.36
N GLU A 93 -10.87 -13.05 11.30
CA GLU A 93 -10.42 -14.05 12.29
C GLU A 93 -9.78 -13.40 13.53
N GLU A 94 -9.11 -12.26 13.38
CA GLU A 94 -8.41 -11.57 14.47
C GLU A 94 -9.33 -10.67 15.32
N TYR A 95 -10.37 -10.08 14.71
CA TYR A 95 -11.28 -9.15 15.39
C TYR A 95 -12.72 -9.66 15.40
N SER A 96 -13.38 -9.57 16.55
CA SER A 96 -14.81 -9.89 16.65
C SER A 96 -15.67 -8.84 15.94
N ASP A 97 -16.85 -9.23 15.44
CA ASP A 97 -17.81 -8.30 14.81
C ASP A 97 -18.19 -7.14 15.76
N TYR A 98 -18.19 -7.40 17.07
CA TYR A 98 -18.40 -6.39 18.09
C TYR A 98 -17.25 -5.36 18.15
N GLU A 99 -15.99 -5.78 18.14
CA GLU A 99 -14.85 -4.87 18.14
C GLU A 99 -14.76 -4.06 16.84
N LEU A 100 -15.10 -4.66 15.70
CA LEU A 100 -15.18 -3.98 14.41
C LEU A 100 -16.33 -2.95 14.34
N SER A 101 -17.36 -3.11 15.18
CA SER A 101 -18.44 -2.12 15.33
C SER A 101 -18.04 -0.93 16.22
N GLN A 102 -17.01 -1.07 17.06
CA GLN A 102 -16.51 -0.02 17.96
C GLN A 102 -15.36 0.81 17.38
N ALA A 103 -15.20 0.81 16.06
CA ALA A 103 -14.09 1.40 15.32
C ALA A 103 -14.63 2.50 14.37
N PRO A 104 -13.78 3.34 13.73
CA PRO A 104 -14.22 4.51 12.95
C PRO A 104 -15.37 4.21 11.98
N PRO A 105 -16.30 5.17 11.77
CA PRO A 105 -17.50 4.93 10.96
C PRO A 105 -17.16 4.45 9.54
N GLU A 106 -15.99 4.86 9.04
CA GLU A 106 -15.45 4.47 7.75
C GLU A 106 -14.47 3.29 7.89
N ASP A 107 -14.68 2.25 7.10
CA ASP A 107 -13.72 1.14 6.93
C ASP A 107 -12.96 1.25 5.60
N TYR A 108 -12.38 2.42 5.36
CA TYR A 108 -11.59 2.63 4.17
C TYR A 108 -10.19 2.02 4.33
N LYS A 109 -9.85 1.01 3.53
CA LYS A 109 -8.53 0.33 3.53
C LYS A 109 -8.14 -0.24 4.90
N ASP A 110 -9.01 -1.09 5.46
CA ASP A 110 -8.80 -1.77 6.75
C ASP A 110 -8.51 -0.78 7.91
N GLN A 111 -9.10 0.42 7.86
CA GLN A 111 -8.87 1.47 8.87
C GLN A 111 -9.32 1.01 10.25
N LYS A 112 -10.40 0.24 10.34
CA LYS A 112 -10.93 -0.28 11.60
C LYS A 112 -9.93 -1.19 12.30
N ALA A 113 -9.42 -2.21 11.60
CA ALA A 113 -8.42 -3.13 12.14
C ALA A 113 -7.14 -2.40 12.59
N ARG A 114 -6.67 -1.43 11.79
CA ARG A 114 -5.47 -0.64 12.08
C ARG A 114 -5.66 0.24 13.31
N TYR A 115 -6.84 0.87 13.43
CA TYR A 115 -7.18 1.66 14.60
C TYR A 115 -7.29 0.82 15.86
N LEU A 116 -7.95 -0.35 15.81
CA LEU A 116 -8.07 -1.24 16.96
C LEU A 116 -6.69 -1.69 17.48
N LYS A 117 -5.78 -2.03 16.56
CA LYS A 117 -4.40 -2.38 16.92
C LYS A 117 -3.64 -1.20 17.54
N PHE A 118 -3.81 -0.01 16.97
CA PHE A 118 -3.22 1.22 17.48
C PHE A 118 -3.73 1.54 18.90
N ARG A 119 -5.04 1.49 19.10
CA ARG A 119 -5.71 1.68 20.40
C ARG A 119 -5.19 0.69 21.45
N ARG A 120 -5.07 -0.60 21.09
CA ARG A 120 -4.52 -1.63 21.98
C ARG A 120 -3.08 -1.30 22.37
N ALA A 121 -2.25 -0.88 21.42
CA ALA A 121 -0.87 -0.48 21.69
C ALA A 121 -0.78 0.76 22.60
N LEU A 122 -1.64 1.76 22.42
CA LEU A 122 -1.68 2.95 23.28
C LEU A 122 -2.08 2.61 24.72
N ARG A 123 -3.13 1.79 24.90
CA ARG A 123 -3.58 1.35 26.23
C ARG A 123 -2.53 0.51 26.97
N LEU A 124 -1.83 -0.38 26.26
CA LEU A 124 -0.76 -1.19 26.85
C LEU A 124 0.45 -0.37 27.31
N ASN A 125 0.60 0.87 26.84
CA ASN A 125 1.68 1.78 27.23
C ASN A 125 1.17 2.96 28.09
N ASP A 126 -0.03 2.84 28.68
CA ASP A 126 -0.64 3.82 29.58
C ASP A 126 -0.68 5.26 29.00
N ILE A 127 -0.93 5.38 27.69
CA ILE A 127 -1.07 6.68 27.03
C ILE A 127 -2.47 7.24 27.30
N GLN A 128 -2.52 8.27 28.16
CA GLN A 128 -3.73 9.03 28.47
C GLN A 128 -3.98 10.19 27.51
N GLN A 129 -5.23 10.67 27.45
CA GLN A 129 -5.66 11.87 26.71
C GLN A 129 -4.75 13.10 26.90
N SER A 130 -4.27 13.36 28.12
CA SER A 130 -3.41 14.52 28.43
C SER A 130 -2.12 14.55 27.60
N HIS A 131 -1.59 13.39 27.21
CA HIS A 131 -0.37 13.28 26.41
C HIS A 131 -0.61 13.49 24.91
N ILE A 132 -1.86 13.39 24.46
CA ILE A 132 -2.21 13.41 23.03
C ILE A 132 -2.15 14.83 22.47
N SER A 133 -2.51 15.83 23.29
CA SER A 133 -2.48 17.24 22.89
C SER A 133 -1.09 17.66 22.38
N ASP A 134 -0.05 17.41 23.17
CA ASP A 134 1.33 17.75 22.83
C ASP A 134 1.82 16.97 21.58
N ILE A 135 1.38 15.73 21.43
CA ILE A 135 1.72 14.86 20.30
C ILE A 135 1.08 15.37 19.01
N LEU A 136 -0.16 15.87 19.06
CA LEU A 136 -0.86 16.43 17.91
C LEU A 136 -0.17 17.70 17.40
N GLU A 137 0.32 18.55 18.29
CA GLU A 137 1.05 19.77 17.93
C GLU A 137 2.39 19.45 17.21
N ILE A 138 3.15 18.48 17.72
CA ILE A 138 4.36 17.97 17.06
C ILE A 138 4.03 17.39 15.68
N LEU A 139 2.91 16.66 15.58
CA LEU A 139 2.47 16.04 14.33
C LEU A 139 2.11 17.10 13.28
N ASP A 140 1.41 18.15 13.67
CA ASP A 140 1.04 19.27 12.78
C ASP A 140 2.26 20.02 12.27
N SER A 141 3.23 20.28 13.15
CA SER A 141 4.53 20.84 12.77
C SER A 141 5.25 19.95 11.75
N ARG A 142 5.19 18.62 11.94
CA ARG A 142 5.83 17.65 11.04
C ARG A 142 5.14 17.54 9.69
N ILE A 143 3.82 17.65 9.64
CA ILE A 143 3.03 17.72 8.39
C ILE A 143 3.45 18.95 7.60
N ALA A 144 3.52 20.13 8.23
CA ALA A 144 3.94 21.36 7.58
C ALA A 144 5.37 21.29 7.00
N VAL A 145 6.30 20.67 7.74
CA VAL A 145 7.67 20.44 7.24
C VAL A 145 7.69 19.49 6.05
N CYS A 146 6.90 18.41 6.08
CA CYS A 146 6.79 17.48 4.97
C CYS A 146 6.26 18.14 3.70
N GLU A 147 5.29 19.04 3.80
CA GLU A 147 4.72 19.77 2.65
C GLU A 147 5.77 20.61 1.91
N ASN A 148 6.76 21.14 2.64
CA ASN A 148 7.79 22.00 2.07
C ASN A 148 9.03 21.24 1.55
N SER A 149 9.15 19.93 1.81
CA SER A 149 10.35 19.13 1.51
C SER A 149 10.44 18.59 0.06
N GLY A 150 9.40 18.76 -0.77
CA GLY A 150 9.26 18.06 -2.06
C GLY A 150 9.99 18.66 -3.27
N VAL A 151 10.55 19.86 -3.15
CA VAL A 151 10.98 20.66 -4.33
C VAL A 151 12.17 20.04 -5.07
N SER A 152 13.10 19.38 -4.37
CA SER A 152 14.30 18.79 -4.99
C SER A 152 14.02 17.44 -5.66
N VAL A 153 13.20 16.59 -5.01
CA VAL A 153 12.86 15.25 -5.52
C VAL A 153 12.03 15.34 -6.81
N GLN A 154 11.12 16.31 -6.91
CA GLN A 154 10.32 16.53 -8.12
C GLN A 154 11.19 16.88 -9.34
N LYS A 155 12.29 17.63 -9.16
CA LYS A 155 13.21 17.99 -10.25
C LYS A 155 13.96 16.77 -10.79
N ILE A 156 14.44 15.90 -9.90
CA ILE A 156 15.16 14.67 -10.29
C ILE A 156 14.21 13.71 -11.00
N VAL A 157 12.99 13.52 -10.48
CA VAL A 157 11.98 12.68 -11.13
C VAL A 157 11.61 13.23 -12.50
N GLY A 158 11.40 14.55 -12.63
CA GLY A 158 11.12 15.19 -13.91
C GLY A 158 12.23 14.98 -14.95
N PHE A 159 13.50 15.07 -14.53
CA PHE A 159 14.66 14.77 -15.37
C PHE A 159 14.70 13.30 -15.80
N SER A 160 14.50 12.35 -14.88
CA SER A 160 14.48 10.93 -15.20
C SER A 160 13.35 10.55 -16.17
N VAL A 161 12.17 11.17 -16.03
CA VAL A 161 11.04 10.96 -16.93
C VAL A 161 11.34 11.51 -18.33
N THR A 162 11.89 12.72 -18.43
CA THR A 162 12.26 13.31 -19.73
C THR A 162 13.38 12.55 -20.42
N PHE A 163 14.36 12.05 -19.66
CA PHE A 163 15.41 11.17 -20.17
C PHE A 163 14.85 9.84 -20.69
N ALA A 164 14.00 9.17 -19.91
CA ALA A 164 13.34 7.93 -20.32
C ALA A 164 12.47 8.12 -21.56
N MET A 165 11.72 9.23 -21.63
CA MET A 165 10.90 9.57 -22.79
C MET A 165 11.75 9.81 -24.04
N SER A 166 12.93 10.41 -23.89
CA SER A 166 13.87 10.64 -25.00
C SER A 166 14.41 9.33 -25.57
N ILE A 167 14.78 8.38 -24.70
CA ILE A 167 15.18 7.03 -25.11
C ILE A 167 14.03 6.31 -25.81
N LEU A 168 12.82 6.41 -25.25
CA LEU A 168 11.62 5.78 -25.79
C LEU A 168 11.27 6.33 -27.18
N ILE A 169 11.32 7.65 -27.38
CA ILE A 169 11.11 8.28 -28.70
C ILE A 169 12.19 7.86 -29.70
N ALA A 170 13.46 7.75 -29.25
CA ALA A 170 14.56 7.31 -30.10
C ALA A 170 14.39 5.84 -30.55
N THR A 171 13.92 4.96 -29.67
CA THR A 171 13.66 3.55 -30.01
C THR A 171 12.38 3.37 -30.82
N MET A 172 11.33 4.17 -30.59
CA MET A 172 10.08 4.13 -31.37
C MET A 172 10.27 4.45 -32.85
N LYS A 173 11.25 5.30 -33.22
CA LYS A 173 11.53 5.62 -34.63
C LYS A 173 11.89 4.39 -35.48
N ASN A 174 12.35 3.32 -34.84
CA ASN A 174 12.78 2.09 -35.49
C ASN A 174 11.75 0.96 -35.39
N LEU A 175 10.58 1.21 -34.78
CA LEU A 175 9.56 0.19 -34.52
C LEU A 175 8.31 0.42 -35.36
N ASN A 176 7.65 -0.66 -35.74
CA ASN A 176 6.37 -0.60 -36.42
C ASN A 176 5.28 -0.08 -35.45
N ILE A 177 4.30 0.66 -35.98
CA ILE A 177 3.13 1.20 -35.25
C ILE A 177 2.41 0.08 -34.48
N GLN A 178 2.37 -1.13 -35.04
CA GLN A 178 1.76 -2.29 -34.41
C GLN A 178 2.49 -2.75 -33.14
N THR A 179 3.82 -2.88 -33.18
CA THR A 179 4.65 -3.23 -32.00
C THR A 179 4.53 -2.16 -30.92
N ILE A 180 4.50 -0.89 -31.32
CA ILE A 180 4.27 0.25 -30.41
C ILE A 180 2.93 0.11 -29.68
N ALA A 181 1.85 -0.23 -30.40
CA ALA A 181 0.53 -0.39 -29.80
C ALA A 181 0.49 -1.57 -28.81
N GLN A 182 1.13 -2.70 -29.13
CA GLN A 182 1.21 -3.87 -28.25
C GLN A 182 1.98 -3.57 -26.96
N ILE A 183 3.14 -2.92 -27.06
CA ILE A 183 3.91 -2.45 -25.89
C ILE A 183 3.08 -1.48 -25.05
N GLY A 184 2.33 -0.58 -25.68
CA GLY A 184 1.44 0.36 -25.01
C GLY A 184 0.37 -0.32 -24.15
N VAL A 185 -0.27 -1.37 -24.66
CA VAL A 185 -1.29 -2.14 -23.91
C VAL A 185 -0.67 -2.81 -22.68
N VAL A 186 0.44 -3.51 -22.85
CA VAL A 186 1.16 -4.16 -21.73
C VAL A 186 1.61 -3.12 -20.69
N GLY A 187 2.11 -1.97 -21.16
CA GLY A 187 2.56 -0.87 -20.31
C GLY A 187 1.42 -0.27 -19.47
N ILE A 188 0.24 -0.03 -20.07
CA ILE A 188 -0.93 0.50 -19.35
C ILE A 188 -1.37 -0.48 -18.25
N SER A 189 -1.46 -1.78 -18.55
CA SER A 189 -1.81 -2.79 -17.56
C SER A 189 -0.78 -2.86 -16.43
N LEU A 190 0.52 -2.85 -16.76
CA LEU A 190 1.57 -2.84 -15.74
C LEU A 190 1.50 -1.59 -14.84
N ILE A 191 1.25 -0.41 -15.42
CA ILE A 191 1.09 0.84 -14.66
C ILE A 191 -0.14 0.74 -13.74
N ALA A 192 -1.26 0.20 -14.23
CA ALA A 192 -2.46 -0.01 -13.43
C ALA A 192 -2.19 -0.96 -12.25
N PHE A 193 -1.50 -2.08 -12.48
CA PHE A 193 -1.07 -3.01 -11.45
C PHE A 193 -0.21 -2.33 -10.38
N LEU A 194 0.84 -1.62 -10.82
CA LEU A 194 1.75 -0.90 -9.93
C LEU A 194 1.04 0.20 -9.15
N TYR A 195 0.07 0.89 -9.77
CA TYR A 195 -0.74 1.91 -9.09
C TYR A 195 -1.61 1.31 -8.00
N ILE A 196 -2.24 0.15 -8.24
CA ILE A 196 -3.02 -0.58 -7.23
C ILE A 196 -2.11 -1.03 -6.08
N LEU A 197 -0.93 -1.57 -6.38
CA LEU A 197 0.06 -1.94 -5.36
C LEU A 197 0.57 -0.72 -4.59
N HIS A 198 0.80 0.41 -5.26
CA HIS A 198 1.22 1.65 -4.60
C HIS A 198 0.14 2.17 -3.65
N LYS A 199 -1.15 2.04 -4.00
CA LYS A 199 -2.26 2.36 -3.08
C LYS A 199 -2.28 1.51 -1.80
N LEU A 200 -1.68 0.33 -1.81
CA LEU A 200 -1.51 -0.50 -0.60
C LEU A 200 -0.44 0.07 0.34
N THR A 201 0.51 0.86 -0.17
CA THR A 201 1.57 1.49 0.64
C THR A 201 1.24 2.96 0.89
N PRO A 202 0.77 3.35 2.09
CA PRO A 202 0.44 4.74 2.35
C PRO A 202 1.71 5.59 2.26
N ASN A 203 1.64 6.70 1.52
CA ASN A 203 2.72 7.68 1.45
C ASN A 203 2.98 8.28 2.85
N THR A 204 4.19 8.78 3.12
CA THR A 204 4.55 9.43 4.39
C THR A 204 3.55 10.50 4.82
N ARG A 205 2.98 11.23 3.84
CA ARG A 205 1.92 12.22 4.10
C ARG A 205 0.62 11.56 4.55
N GLU A 206 0.14 10.54 3.84
CA GLU A 206 -1.06 9.76 4.25
C GLU A 206 -0.87 9.17 5.64
N GLN A 207 0.34 8.67 5.93
CA GLN A 207 0.69 8.11 7.23
C GLN A 207 0.57 9.12 8.37
N LEU A 208 1.02 10.36 8.16
CA LEU A 208 0.93 11.43 9.16
C LEU A 208 -0.51 11.86 9.41
N TYR A 209 -1.33 12.03 8.36
CA TYR A 209 -2.74 12.37 8.53
C TYR A 209 -3.54 11.25 9.17
N GLU A 210 -3.25 10.00 8.84
CA GLU A 210 -3.93 8.86 9.45
C GLU A 210 -3.52 8.68 10.91
N LEU A 211 -2.25 8.91 11.26
CA LEU A 211 -1.83 8.98 12.65
C LEU A 211 -2.56 10.11 13.40
N LYS A 212 -2.71 11.29 12.78
CA LYS A 212 -3.49 12.40 13.34
C LYS A 212 -4.91 11.96 13.63
N TYR A 213 -5.55 11.35 12.64
CA TYR A 213 -6.90 10.85 12.74
C TYR A 213 -7.07 9.83 13.89
N PHE A 214 -6.19 8.84 13.99
CA PHE A 214 -6.24 7.84 15.06
C PHE A 214 -6.01 8.43 16.45
N LEU A 215 -5.10 9.39 16.60
CA LEU A 215 -4.86 10.07 17.87
C LEU A 215 -6.07 10.91 18.30
N THR A 216 -6.66 11.66 17.36
CA THR A 216 -7.88 12.44 17.61
C THR A 216 -9.02 11.54 18.04
N MET A 217 -9.22 10.42 17.34
CA MET A 217 -10.29 9.47 17.66
C MET A 217 -10.11 8.84 19.05
N PHE A 218 -8.89 8.41 19.39
CA PHE A 218 -8.59 7.88 20.72
C PHE A 218 -8.83 8.93 21.81
N SER A 219 -8.44 10.19 21.58
CA SER A 219 -8.65 11.28 22.54
C SER A 219 -10.13 11.59 22.79
N TYR A 220 -10.98 11.39 21.77
CA TYR A 220 -12.42 11.57 21.86
C TYR A 220 -13.06 10.43 22.67
N GLU A 221 -12.68 9.18 22.40
CA GLU A 221 -13.18 8.02 23.16
C GLU A 221 -12.80 8.07 24.64
N GLU A 222 -11.58 8.49 24.98
CA GLU A 222 -11.19 8.64 26.40
C GLU A 222 -11.99 9.74 27.09
N ARG A 223 -12.33 10.82 26.37
CA ARG A 223 -13.19 11.88 26.89
C ARG A 223 -14.58 11.36 27.22
N GLU A 224 -15.21 10.63 26.31
CA GLU A 224 -16.55 10.06 26.53
C GLU A 224 -16.59 9.05 27.69
N LYS A 225 -15.49 8.34 27.96
CA LYS A 225 -15.41 7.42 29.12
C LYS A 225 -15.14 8.10 30.46
N SER A 226 -14.64 9.33 30.42
CA SER A 226 -14.33 10.13 31.62
C SER A 226 -15.48 11.01 32.09
N LEU A 227 -16.53 11.13 31.27
CA LEU A 227 -17.81 11.80 31.54
C LEU A 227 -18.82 10.81 32.11
#